data_AF-G1VHT9-F1
#
_entry.id   AF-G1VHT9-F1
#
_cell.length_a   1.000
_cell.length_b   1.000
_cell.length_c   1.000
_cell.angle_alpha   90.00
_cell.angle_beta   90.00
_cell.angle_gamma   90.00
#
_symmetry.space_group_name_H-M   'P 1'
#
loop_
_entity.id
_entity.type
_entity.pdbx_description
1 polymer ?
#
loop_
_entity_poly.entity_id
_entity_poly.type
_entity_poly.pdbx_seq_one_letter_code
_entity_poly.pdbx_strand_id
1 'polypeptide(L)'
;MTKVAIKNENITSFGGIYHIMDVFSKLGFEKLTESVLGKRGNSGKAFCHGSIFGSLFFSYLCGGECLEDINVLIGQFKQRPNTLLPGADTVGRGLKELAEENIVYKSETSGKSYSFNTAEKLN
;
A
#
# COMPACT_ATOMS: atom_id res chain seq x y z
N MET A 1 13.71 47.79 -13.48
CA MET A 1 13.63 46.91 -12.30
C MET A 1 12.61 45.82 -12.58
N THR A 2 13.04 44.57 -12.69
CA THR A 2 12.15 43.43 -12.92
C THR A 2 11.41 43.09 -11.63
N LYS A 3 10.08 43.19 -11.64
CA LYS A 3 9.24 42.90 -10.48
C LYS A 3 9.25 41.39 -10.25
N VAL A 4 10.02 40.91 -9.27
CA VAL A 4 10.04 39.50 -8.90
C VAL A 4 8.72 39.19 -8.19
N ALA A 5 7.86 38.42 -8.84
CA ALA A 5 6.67 37.87 -8.22
C ALA A 5 7.08 36.72 -7.29
N ILE A 6 7.13 36.97 -5.99
CA ILE A 6 7.35 35.92 -4.99
C ILE A 6 6.03 35.19 -4.81
N LYS A 7 5.91 34.01 -5.44
CA LYS A 7 4.84 33.06 -5.16
C LYS A 7 5.22 32.27 -3.91
N ASN A 8 4.49 32.47 -2.82
CA ASN A 8 4.59 31.64 -1.63
C ASN A 8 3.73 30.37 -1.84
N GLU A 9 4.15 29.50 -2.75
CA GLU A 9 3.58 28.16 -2.83
C GLU A 9 4.19 27.35 -1.68
N ASN A 10 3.36 26.78 -0.79
CA ASN A 10 3.83 25.95 0.30
C ASN A 10 4.54 24.71 -0.27
N ILE A 11 5.86 24.77 -0.38
CA ILE A 11 6.67 23.64 -0.83
C ILE A 11 6.62 22.58 0.28
N THR A 12 5.94 21.48 0.01
CA THR A 12 5.98 20.29 0.86
C THR A 12 7.17 19.41 0.47
N SER A 13 7.91 18.89 1.45
CA SER A 13 8.95 17.88 1.23
C SER A 13 8.40 16.59 0.62
N PHE A 14 7.07 16.39 0.66
CA PHE A 14 6.37 15.24 0.10
C PHE A 14 5.89 15.44 -1.35
N GLY A 15 6.28 16.53 -2.03
CA GLY A 15 5.88 16.75 -3.43
C GLY A 15 6.26 15.59 -4.37
N GLY A 16 7.39 14.93 -4.12
CA GLY A 16 7.84 13.77 -4.89
C GLY A 16 6.88 12.57 -4.79
N ILE A 17 6.38 12.25 -3.59
CA ILE A 17 5.46 11.12 -3.43
C ILE A 17 4.11 11.40 -4.10
N TYR A 18 3.64 12.65 -4.12
CA TYR A 18 2.38 13.00 -4.79
C TYR A 18 2.43 12.71 -6.28
N HIS A 19 3.56 12.98 -6.93
CA HIS A 19 3.76 12.62 -8.33
C HIS A 19 3.65 11.11 -8.55
N ILE A 20 4.28 10.30 -7.68
CA ILE A 20 4.19 8.83 -7.75
C ILE A 20 2.74 8.35 -7.56
N MET A 21 2.02 8.93 -6.59
CA MET A 21 0.61 8.61 -6.36
C MET A 21 -0.26 8.93 -7.60
N ASP A 22 0.02 10.03 -8.30
CA ASP A 22 -0.67 10.36 -9.56
C ASP A 22 -0.35 9.36 -10.66
N VAL A 23 0.91 8.91 -10.78
CA VAL A 23 1.32 7.88 -11.74
C VAL A 23 0.57 6.57 -11.46
N PHE A 24 0.53 6.10 -10.22
CA PHE A 24 -0.20 4.88 -9.84
C PHE A 24 -1.70 5.00 -10.15
N SER A 25 -2.29 6.16 -9.88
CA SER A 25 -3.70 6.42 -10.21
C SER A 25 -3.95 6.36 -11.72
N LYS A 26 -3.09 6.99 -12.53
CA LYS A 26 -3.19 6.99 -14.00
C LYS A 26 -3.00 5.60 -14.61
N LEU A 27 -2.12 4.78 -14.03
CA LEU A 27 -1.91 3.40 -14.45
C LEU A 27 -3.07 2.46 -14.05
N GLY A 28 -4.09 2.98 -13.35
CA GLY A 28 -5.24 2.18 -12.95
C GLY A 28 -4.90 1.15 -11.89
N PHE A 29 -3.95 1.45 -11.00
CA PHE A 29 -3.49 0.53 -9.96
C PHE A 29 -4.63 -0.07 -9.14
N GLU A 30 -5.61 0.75 -8.74
CA GLU A 30 -6.78 0.28 -8.01
C GLU A 30 -7.59 -0.75 -8.81
N LYS A 31 -7.88 -0.45 -10.09
CA LYS A 31 -8.59 -1.37 -11.00
C LYS A 31 -7.82 -2.68 -11.20
N LEU A 32 -6.50 -2.60 -11.33
CA LEU A 32 -5.64 -3.79 -11.46
C LEU A 32 -5.75 -4.66 -10.20
N THR A 33 -5.58 -4.07 -9.02
CA THR A 33 -5.65 -4.82 -7.76
C THR A 33 -7.02 -5.42 -7.50
N GLU A 34 -8.10 -4.72 -7.86
CA GLU A 34 -9.46 -5.26 -7.75
C GLU A 34 -9.72 -6.36 -8.79
N SER A 35 -9.12 -6.28 -9.98
CA SER A 35 -9.23 -7.34 -10.99
C SER A 35 -8.51 -8.63 -10.59
N VAL A 36 -7.40 -8.53 -9.85
CA VAL A 36 -6.60 -9.69 -9.41
C VAL A 36 -7.15 -10.26 -8.10
N LEU A 37 -7.42 -9.41 -7.11
CA LEU A 37 -7.77 -9.84 -5.75
C LEU A 37 -9.26 -9.75 -5.42
N GLY A 38 -10.06 -9.23 -6.35
CA GLY A 38 -11.46 -8.94 -6.13
C GLY A 38 -11.70 -7.78 -5.16
N LYS A 39 -12.98 -7.54 -4.88
CA LYS A 39 -13.43 -6.53 -3.92
C LYS A 39 -13.13 -6.96 -2.50
N ARG A 40 -12.60 -6.01 -1.70
CA ARG A 40 -12.36 -6.23 -0.28
C ARG A 40 -13.61 -5.90 0.54
N GLY A 41 -14.07 -6.89 1.31
CA GLY A 41 -15.22 -6.77 2.21
C GLY A 41 -16.58 -6.69 1.49
N ASN A 42 -17.63 -7.12 2.18
CA ASN A 42 -18.98 -7.19 1.61
C ASN A 42 -19.82 -5.92 1.83
N SER A 43 -19.39 -5.03 2.73
CA SER A 43 -20.19 -3.89 3.19
C SER A 43 -20.01 -2.60 2.36
N GLY A 44 -19.11 -2.59 1.38
CA GLY A 44 -18.74 -1.40 0.60
C GLY A 44 -18.04 -0.30 1.40
N LYS A 45 -17.81 -0.51 2.70
CA LYS A 45 -17.14 0.45 3.61
C LYS A 45 -15.67 0.11 3.86
N ALA A 46 -15.21 -1.05 3.40
CA ALA A 46 -13.83 -1.46 3.56
C ALA A 46 -12.97 -0.78 2.49
N PHE A 47 -11.75 -0.40 2.87
CA PHE A 47 -10.72 0.00 1.92
C PHE A 47 -10.42 -1.15 0.96
N CYS A 48 -10.29 -0.84 -0.34
CA CYS A 48 -9.91 -1.80 -1.38
C CYS A 48 -8.44 -2.24 -1.22
N HIS A 49 -8.07 -3.39 -1.81
CA HIS A 49 -6.69 -3.88 -1.78
C HIS A 49 -5.70 -2.87 -2.40
N GLY A 50 -6.13 -2.11 -3.41
CA GLY A 50 -5.33 -1.02 -3.98
C GLY A 50 -4.96 0.06 -2.97
N SER A 51 -5.89 0.46 -2.10
CA SER A 51 -5.58 1.41 -1.02
C SER A 51 -4.69 0.80 0.07
N ILE A 52 -4.87 -0.50 0.38
CA ILE A 52 -4.03 -1.23 1.35
C ILE A 52 -2.58 -1.24 0.87
N PHE A 53 -2.35 -1.67 -0.38
CA PHE A 53 -1.02 -1.68 -0.98
C PHE A 53 -0.49 -0.27 -1.20
N GLY A 54 -1.34 0.69 -1.60
CA GLY A 54 -0.95 2.09 -1.76
C GLY A 54 -0.36 2.66 -0.47
N SER A 55 -1.07 2.54 0.66
CA SER A 55 -0.54 2.98 1.97
C SER A 55 0.81 2.34 2.29
N LEU A 56 0.96 1.04 2.05
CA LEU A 56 2.19 0.31 2.31
C LEU A 56 3.34 0.78 1.41
N PHE A 57 3.12 0.79 0.10
CA PHE A 57 4.13 1.19 -0.89
C PHE A 57 4.56 2.64 -0.72
N PHE A 58 3.61 3.57 -0.53
CA PHE A 58 3.95 4.98 -0.35
C PHE A 58 4.72 5.21 0.95
N SER A 59 4.41 4.46 2.01
CA SER A 59 5.20 4.48 3.25
C SER A 59 6.64 4.05 3.00
N TYR A 60 6.86 2.91 2.34
CA TYR A 60 8.19 2.41 2.01
C TYR A 60 8.97 3.37 1.10
N LEU A 61 8.33 3.96 0.09
CA LEU A 61 8.97 4.95 -0.79
C LEU A 61 9.34 6.25 -0.06
N CYS A 62 8.71 6.53 1.08
CA CYS A 62 9.07 7.62 1.97
C CYS A 62 10.05 7.20 3.09
N GLY A 63 10.61 5.99 3.01
CA GLY A 63 11.59 5.49 3.98
C GLY A 63 11.01 4.87 5.25
N GLY A 64 9.70 4.56 5.27
CA GLY A 64 9.13 3.76 6.35
C GLY A 64 9.66 2.33 6.31
N GLU A 65 9.87 1.74 7.48
CA GLU A 65 10.42 0.39 7.66
C GLU A 65 9.42 -0.54 8.35
N CYS A 66 8.42 0.02 9.04
CA CYS A 66 7.37 -0.72 9.73
C CYS A 66 5.97 -0.24 9.34
N LEU A 67 4.93 -1.02 9.70
CA LEU A 67 3.55 -0.64 9.39
C LEU A 67 3.13 0.63 10.14
N GLU A 68 3.65 0.85 11.34
CA GLU A 68 3.35 1.98 12.20
C GLU A 68 3.76 3.32 11.57
N ASP A 69 4.80 3.33 10.72
CA ASP A 69 5.23 4.53 9.98
C ASP A 69 4.12 5.09 9.08
N ILE A 70 3.21 4.23 8.61
CA ILE A 70 2.03 4.65 7.85
C ILE A 70 1.23 5.69 8.64
N ASN A 71 1.06 5.51 9.96
CA ASN A 71 0.29 6.45 10.78
C ASN A 71 0.98 7.81 10.92
N VAL A 72 2.32 7.85 10.85
CA VAL A 72 3.10 9.10 10.86
C VAL A 72 2.99 9.81 9.51
N LEU A 73 3.08 9.05 8.42
CA LEU A 73 3.13 9.58 7.05
C LEU A 73 1.75 9.92 6.47
N ILE A 74 0.68 9.28 6.93
CA ILE A 74 -0.67 9.45 6.36
C ILE A 74 -1.16 10.89 6.45
N GLY A 75 -0.76 11.64 7.48
CA GLY A 75 -1.07 13.07 7.62
C GLY A 75 -0.47 13.90 6.48
N GLN A 76 0.72 13.53 6.01
CA GLN A 76 1.38 14.17 4.88
C GLN A 76 0.69 13.77 3.57
N PHE A 77 0.40 12.48 3.37
CA PHE A 77 -0.30 12.02 2.17
C PHE A 77 -1.67 12.68 1.99
N LYS A 78 -2.38 12.96 3.08
CA LYS A 78 -3.68 13.66 3.07
C LYS A 78 -3.60 15.13 2.64
N GLN A 79 -2.41 15.74 2.61
CA GLN A 79 -2.25 17.09 2.05
C GLN A 79 -2.43 17.09 0.51
N ARG A 80 -2.23 15.95 -0.16
CA ARG A 80 -2.60 15.79 -1.57
C ARG A 80 -4.13 15.68 -1.67
N PRO A 81 -4.80 16.55 -2.45
CA PRO A 81 -6.25 16.52 -2.62
C PRO A 81 -6.79 15.14 -3.02
N ASN A 82 -7.98 14.80 -2.53
CA ASN A 82 -8.67 13.54 -2.81
C ASN A 82 -7.88 12.27 -2.42
N THR A 83 -6.92 12.37 -1.50
CA THR A 83 -6.19 11.22 -0.98
C THR A 83 -6.91 10.61 0.21
N LEU A 84 -7.42 9.40 0.03
CA LEU A 84 -8.00 8.59 1.10
C LEU A 84 -7.24 7.27 1.21
N LEU A 85 -6.47 7.13 2.28
CA LEU A 85 -5.62 5.98 2.53
C LEU A 85 -5.88 5.40 3.93
N PRO A 86 -5.80 4.07 4.11
CA PRO A 86 -5.93 3.43 5.41
C PRO A 86 -4.66 3.59 6.27
N GLY A 87 -4.83 3.61 7.58
CA GLY A 87 -3.73 3.56 8.55
C GLY A 87 -3.23 2.14 8.80
N ALA A 88 -2.20 2.03 9.65
CA ALA A 88 -1.44 0.79 9.89
C ALA A 88 -2.30 -0.41 10.28
N ASP A 89 -3.25 -0.26 11.22
CA ASP A 89 -4.11 -1.37 11.67
C ASP A 89 -4.97 -1.91 10.52
N THR A 90 -5.55 -1.03 9.72
CA THR A 90 -6.37 -1.45 8.57
C THR A 90 -5.52 -2.10 7.49
N VAL A 91 -4.30 -1.58 7.25
CA VAL A 91 -3.34 -2.19 6.33
C VAL A 91 -2.94 -3.59 6.81
N GLY A 92 -2.56 -3.74 8.08
CA GLY A 92 -2.20 -5.02 8.67
C GLY A 92 -3.32 -6.07 8.57
N ARG A 93 -4.58 -5.67 8.80
CA ARG A 93 -5.74 -6.56 8.59
C ARG A 93 -5.90 -6.96 7.13
N GLY A 94 -5.78 -6.01 6.19
CA GLY A 94 -5.86 -6.29 4.76
C GLY A 94 -4.76 -7.25 4.28
N LEU A 95 -3.53 -7.10 4.79
CA LEU A 95 -2.44 -8.03 4.50
C LEU A 95 -2.70 -9.42 5.11
N LYS A 96 -3.23 -9.48 6.33
CA LYS A 96 -3.59 -10.74 6.98
C LYS A 96 -4.68 -11.52 6.24
N GLU A 97 -5.64 -10.82 5.61
CA GLU A 97 -6.68 -11.44 4.78
C GLU A 97 -6.13 -12.11 3.51
N LEU A 98 -4.97 -11.66 3.03
CA LEU A 98 -4.27 -12.22 1.87
C LEU A 98 -3.28 -13.32 2.24
N ALA A 99 -2.98 -13.50 3.52
CA ALA A 99 -2.08 -14.56 3.98
C ALA A 99 -2.73 -15.93 3.81
N GLU A 100 -1.95 -16.88 3.30
CA GLU A 100 -2.33 -18.29 3.19
C GLU A 100 -1.48 -19.14 4.14
N GLU A 101 -1.99 -20.29 4.57
CA GLU A 101 -1.21 -21.21 5.41
C GLU A 101 -0.11 -21.88 4.59
N ASN A 102 1.03 -22.13 5.23
CA ASN A 102 2.12 -22.84 4.58
C ASN A 102 1.76 -24.32 4.41
N ILE A 103 2.09 -24.87 3.25
CA ILE A 103 2.11 -26.29 3.00
C ILE A 103 3.43 -26.83 3.58
N VAL A 104 3.32 -27.80 4.49
CA VAL A 104 4.49 -28.45 5.11
C VAL A 104 4.74 -29.79 4.45
N TYR A 105 5.85 -29.91 3.73
CA TYR A 105 6.33 -31.18 3.19
C TYR A 105 7.38 -31.78 4.12
N LYS A 106 7.18 -33.02 4.57
CA LYS A 106 8.17 -33.77 5.34
C LYS A 106 8.89 -34.75 4.42
N SER A 107 10.20 -34.58 4.27
CA SER A 107 11.04 -35.47 3.48
C SER A 107 11.11 -36.85 4.14
N GLU A 108 10.73 -37.89 3.40
CA GLU A 108 10.80 -39.29 3.85
C GLU A 108 12.24 -39.74 4.09
N THR A 109 13.19 -39.26 3.27
CA THR A 109 14.60 -39.67 3.35
C THR A 109 15.37 -38.98 4.46
N SER A 110 15.17 -37.67 4.66
CA SER A 110 15.94 -36.90 5.65
C SER A 110 15.20 -36.64 6.96
N GLY A 111 13.89 -36.90 7.01
CA GLY A 111 13.02 -36.60 8.14
C GLY A 111 12.76 -35.10 8.38
N LYS A 112 13.35 -34.22 7.58
CA LYS A 112 13.23 -32.76 7.70
C LYS A 112 11.90 -32.25 7.13
N SER A 113 11.34 -31.23 7.76
CA SER A 113 10.16 -30.52 7.29
C SER A 113 10.56 -29.25 6.55
N TYR A 114 9.90 -29.01 5.42
CA TYR A 114 10.05 -27.82 4.58
C TYR A 114 8.68 -27.16 4.43
N SER A 115 8.60 -25.87 4.78
CA SER A 115 7.38 -25.09 4.64
C SER A 115 7.48 -24.20 3.41
N PHE A 116 6.46 -24.21 2.57
CA PHE A 116 6.36 -23.30 1.44
C PHE A 116 4.92 -22.78 1.31
N ASN A 117 4.76 -21.68 0.59
CA ASN A 117 3.46 -21.07 0.34
C ASN A 117 3.30 -20.87 -1.17
N THR A 118 2.20 -21.35 -1.74
CA THR A 118 1.90 -21.14 -3.16
C THR A 118 1.24 -19.79 -3.41
N ALA A 119 0.71 -19.12 -2.39
CA ALA A 119 0.09 -17.80 -2.43
C ALA A 119 -0.81 -17.62 -3.66
N GLU A 120 -1.75 -18.54 -3.87
CA GLU A 120 -2.48 -18.67 -5.14
C GLU A 120 -3.26 -17.40 -5.50
N LYS A 121 -3.73 -16.65 -4.49
CA LYS A 121 -4.41 -15.37 -4.71
C LYS A 121 -3.49 -14.26 -5.24
N LEU A 122 -2.18 -14.37 -5.05
CA LEU A 122 -1.19 -13.34 -5.41
C LEU A 122 -0.36 -13.72 -6.65
N ASN A 123 -0.51 -14.93 -7.17
CA ASN A 123 0.17 -15.46 -8.36
C ASN A 123 -0.75 -15.48 -9.59
#